data_AF-A0A2P5WCY8-F1
#
_entry.id   AF-A0A2P5WCY8-F1
#
_cell.length_a   1.000
_cell.length_b   1.000
_cell.length_c   1.000
_cell.angle_alpha   90.00
_cell.angle_beta   90.00
_cell.angle_gamma   90.00
#
_symmetry.space_group_name_H-M   'P 1'
#
loop_
_entity.id
_entity.type
_entity.pdbx_description
1 polymer ?
#
loop_
_entity_poly.entity_id
_entity_poly.type
_entity_poly.pdbx_seq_one_letter_code
_entity_poly.pdbx_strand_id
1 'polypeptide(L)'
;MGKMRRRRLRDLSIVQNTPNSEEGNSELQTVVGSSNVPKTLDEPEEFQTESGETRRVRGRMLLRDLYDLDPVERVKERFALEVSDDYIKKALVKRWRDNKSTLKKQYFKKDISLEEKLRNVPLEMLRYQWEDAVRFWNSKKGEDRERVGTSSRKKQKFTHTAGSRSFASVAEAEEVKSRQKVGRLQLFEITHRKKDGSPMTSEVGEIMEKLKEKKAEYEAITSSDSSVNLENIDNRIITEVLGPERYGRQYMPSGTQAQAEVQRLRDQIAQMQANTVEQIAEVQRKYEELQQQLRVEAAERETATAAREAEARAMVAEQSKKYDDLQLQLQQMMHMFHQS
;
A
#
# COMPACT_ATOMS: atom_id res chain seq x y z
N MET A 1 34.43 37.27 9.34
CA MET A 1 34.00 36.87 7.98
C MET A 1 34.70 35.58 7.60
N GLY A 2 33.96 34.49 7.41
CA GLY A 2 34.51 33.21 6.92
C GLY A 2 33.45 32.48 6.12
N LYS A 3 33.55 32.53 4.78
CA LYS A 3 32.61 31.88 3.86
C LYS A 3 32.88 30.37 3.87
N MET A 4 31.94 29.57 4.39
CA MET A 4 31.99 28.11 4.25
C MET A 4 31.72 27.71 2.79
N ARG A 5 32.70 27.02 2.18
CA ARG A 5 32.60 26.38 0.86
C ARG A 5 31.61 25.21 0.93
N ARG A 6 30.62 25.18 0.02
CA ARG A 6 29.75 24.00 -0.17
C ARG A 6 30.59 22.84 -0.71
N ARG A 7 30.60 21.71 0.02
CA ARG A 7 31.15 20.44 -0.51
C ARG A 7 30.26 19.94 -1.64
N ARG A 8 30.86 19.65 -2.80
CA ARG A 8 30.22 18.87 -3.86
C ARG A 8 30.20 17.41 -3.42
N LEU A 9 29.02 16.80 -3.33
CA LEU A 9 28.88 15.35 -3.25
C LEU A 9 29.28 14.76 -4.60
N ARG A 10 30.28 13.88 -4.59
CA ARG A 10 30.63 13.05 -5.74
C ARG A 10 29.70 11.84 -5.77
N ASP A 11 29.54 11.33 -6.98
CA ASP A 11 28.66 10.26 -7.40
C ASP A 11 28.75 9.00 -6.52
N LEU A 12 27.59 8.49 -6.10
CA LEU A 12 27.43 7.15 -5.57
C LEU A 12 26.72 6.33 -6.66
N SER A 13 27.49 5.50 -7.36
CA SER A 13 26.99 4.46 -8.26
C SER A 13 26.28 3.38 -7.44
N ILE A 14 24.98 3.21 -7.65
CA ILE A 14 24.23 2.06 -7.12
C ILE A 14 24.44 0.89 -8.09
N VAL A 15 25.15 -0.12 -7.63
CA VAL A 15 25.24 -1.45 -8.24
C VAL A 15 23.87 -2.10 -8.13
N GLN A 16 23.25 -2.44 -9.26
CA GLN A 16 22.11 -3.36 -9.28
C GLN A 16 22.64 -4.79 -9.28
N ASN A 17 22.31 -5.55 -8.25
CA ASN A 17 22.51 -6.99 -8.23
C ASN A 17 21.36 -7.66 -9.00
N THR A 18 21.71 -8.43 -10.01
CA THR A 18 20.89 -9.39 -10.73
C THR A 18 20.51 -10.58 -9.83
N PRO A 19 19.32 -11.20 -10.00
CA PRO A 19 19.09 -12.55 -9.51
C PRO A 19 19.64 -13.55 -10.53
N ASN A 20 20.55 -14.42 -10.07
CA ASN A 20 21.06 -15.55 -10.84
C ASN A 20 19.96 -16.58 -11.11
N SER A 21 19.92 -17.05 -12.34
CA SER A 21 19.38 -18.36 -12.73
C SER A 21 20.36 -19.47 -12.36
N GLU A 22 19.88 -20.58 -11.83
CA GLU A 22 20.54 -21.88 -12.00
C GLU A 22 19.62 -22.81 -12.78
N GLU A 23 20.15 -23.27 -13.91
CA GLU A 23 19.63 -24.28 -14.83
C GLU A 23 19.78 -25.69 -14.24
N GLY A 24 18.99 -26.64 -14.75
CA GLY A 24 19.35 -28.05 -14.64
C GLY A 24 18.27 -29.06 -15.03
N ASN A 25 18.12 -29.28 -16.35
CA ASN A 25 17.85 -30.58 -17.03
C ASN A 25 16.47 -31.27 -16.81
N SER A 26 15.80 -31.92 -17.76
CA SER A 26 16.16 -32.49 -19.07
C SER A 26 14.89 -32.95 -19.82
N GLU A 27 14.93 -32.91 -21.16
CA GLU A 27 14.34 -33.85 -22.16
C GLU A 27 12.85 -34.25 -22.03
N LEU A 28 11.98 -34.05 -23.04
CA LEU A 28 11.96 -34.83 -24.29
C LEU A 28 11.23 -34.09 -25.44
N GLN A 29 11.77 -34.29 -26.65
CA GLN A 29 11.24 -33.88 -27.95
C GLN A 29 10.23 -34.89 -28.53
N THR A 30 9.33 -34.40 -29.40
CA THR A 30 8.75 -35.11 -30.58
C THR A 30 8.03 -34.05 -31.44
N VAL A 31 8.60 -33.54 -32.54
CA VAL A 31 8.63 -34.05 -33.94
C VAL A 31 7.25 -34.06 -34.63
N VAL A 32 7.13 -33.23 -35.69
CA VAL A 32 6.37 -33.30 -36.98
C VAL A 32 6.02 -31.84 -37.36
N GLY A 33 6.27 -31.24 -38.53
CA GLY A 33 6.86 -31.62 -39.82
C GLY A 33 6.38 -30.65 -40.93
N SER A 34 7.30 -30.20 -41.81
CA SER A 34 7.15 -29.49 -43.11
C SER A 34 6.50 -28.09 -43.16
N SER A 35 7.21 -27.01 -43.53
CA SER A 35 7.81 -26.62 -44.84
C SER A 35 6.79 -26.36 -45.96
N ASN A 36 6.59 -25.08 -46.32
CA ASN A 36 6.90 -24.50 -47.64
C ASN A 36 6.47 -23.02 -47.72
N VAL A 37 7.36 -22.19 -48.27
CA VAL A 37 7.20 -20.76 -48.64
C VAL A 37 7.17 -20.70 -50.18
N PRO A 38 6.37 -19.84 -50.84
CA PRO A 38 6.89 -18.53 -51.31
C PRO A 38 5.92 -17.32 -51.28
N LYS A 39 6.53 -16.14 -51.02
CA LYS A 39 6.33 -14.76 -51.56
C LYS A 39 5.06 -14.49 -52.41
N THR A 40 4.30 -13.40 -52.29
CA THR A 40 4.64 -11.94 -52.33
C THR A 40 3.37 -11.08 -52.12
N LEU A 41 3.51 -9.84 -51.61
CA LEU A 41 2.66 -8.60 -51.78
C LEU A 41 1.14 -8.72 -51.46
N ASP A 42 0.46 -7.91 -50.64
CA ASP A 42 0.42 -6.45 -50.49
C ASP A 42 -0.39 -6.07 -49.21
N GLU A 43 -0.15 -4.86 -48.68
CA GLU A 43 -0.94 -4.05 -47.71
C GLU A 43 -1.24 -4.59 -46.28
N PRO A 44 -0.90 -3.85 -45.19
CA PRO A 44 -1.31 -4.22 -43.84
C PRO A 44 -2.68 -3.61 -43.49
N GLU A 45 -3.69 -4.47 -43.35
CA GLU A 45 -4.90 -4.18 -42.57
C GLU A 45 -4.56 -4.03 -41.08
N GLU A 46 -5.15 -3.00 -40.47
CA GLU A 46 -5.08 -2.69 -39.05
C GLU A 46 -5.55 -3.85 -38.18
N PHE A 47 -4.66 -4.43 -37.38
CA PHE A 47 -5.06 -5.14 -36.17
C PHE A 47 -4.17 -4.74 -34.99
N GLN A 48 -4.84 -4.24 -33.96
CA GLN A 48 -4.25 -3.83 -32.71
C GLN A 48 -3.93 -5.04 -31.83
N THR A 49 -2.69 -5.11 -31.36
CA THR A 49 -2.36 -5.75 -30.08
C THR A 49 -1.27 -4.95 -29.39
N GLU A 50 -1.64 -4.45 -28.23
CA GLU A 50 -0.93 -3.56 -27.32
C GLU A 50 0.26 -4.29 -26.65
N SER A 51 1.49 -3.92 -27.01
CA SER A 51 2.63 -4.00 -26.09
C SER A 51 3.76 -3.11 -26.61
N GLY A 52 4.23 -2.17 -25.79
CA GLY A 52 5.41 -1.37 -26.10
C GLY A 52 5.35 0.04 -25.57
N GLU A 53 6.13 0.30 -24.52
CA GLU A 53 6.41 1.61 -23.94
C GLU A 53 6.77 2.66 -25.01
N THR A 54 5.81 3.49 -25.42
CA THR A 54 6.12 4.70 -26.19
C THR A 54 6.36 5.88 -25.25
N ARG A 55 7.64 6.18 -25.10
CA ARG A 55 8.23 7.49 -24.78
C ARG A 55 7.32 8.62 -25.26
N ARG A 56 6.58 9.28 -24.35
CA ARG A 56 5.68 10.39 -24.72
C ARG A 56 6.50 11.56 -25.27
N VAL A 57 6.51 11.66 -26.60
CA VAL A 57 6.95 12.83 -27.35
C VAL A 57 6.12 14.01 -26.85
N ARG A 58 6.83 15.09 -26.53
CA ARG A 58 6.32 16.33 -25.97
C ARG A 58 5.40 17.02 -27.00
N GLY A 59 4.13 16.62 -27.02
CA GLY A 59 3.07 17.29 -27.77
C GLY A 59 2.85 18.69 -27.21
N ARG A 60 2.91 19.70 -28.08
CA ARG A 60 2.62 21.10 -27.72
C ARG A 60 1.11 21.23 -27.50
N MET A 61 0.66 21.25 -26.26
CA MET A 61 -0.64 21.86 -25.94
C MET A 61 -0.52 23.36 -26.25
N LEU A 62 -1.44 23.88 -27.05
CA LEU A 62 -1.53 25.31 -27.33
C LEU A 62 -1.92 26.03 -26.04
N LEU A 63 -1.27 27.18 -25.78
CA LEU A 63 -1.44 27.98 -24.56
C LEU A 63 -2.89 28.44 -24.31
N ARG A 64 -3.77 28.32 -25.32
CA ARG A 64 -5.18 28.70 -25.28
C ARG A 64 -6.04 27.67 -24.55
N ASP A 65 -5.73 26.38 -24.70
CA ASP A 65 -6.43 25.28 -24.03
C ASP A 65 -6.06 25.19 -22.52
N LEU A 66 -5.09 25.99 -22.09
CA LEU A 66 -4.49 25.97 -20.75
C LEU A 66 -5.29 26.74 -19.68
N TYR A 67 -6.27 27.55 -20.09
CA TYR A 67 -7.05 28.41 -19.19
C TYR A 67 -8.45 27.86 -18.84
N ASP A 68 -8.93 26.84 -19.55
CA ASP A 68 -10.30 26.30 -19.38
C ASP A 68 -10.37 24.98 -18.60
N LEU A 69 -9.24 24.33 -18.31
CA LEU A 69 -9.19 23.05 -17.59
C LEU A 69 -9.21 23.24 -16.06
N ASP A 70 -9.85 22.30 -15.34
CA ASP A 70 -9.76 22.24 -13.87
C ASP A 70 -8.27 22.19 -13.47
N PRO A 71 -7.78 23.05 -12.56
CA PRO A 71 -6.42 22.98 -12.04
C PRO A 71 -5.97 21.57 -11.62
N VAL A 72 -6.89 20.69 -11.22
CA VAL A 72 -6.64 19.29 -10.92
C VAL A 72 -6.39 18.46 -12.18
N GLU A 73 -7.23 18.58 -13.19
CA GLU A 73 -7.06 17.92 -14.50
C GLU A 73 -5.72 18.32 -15.13
N ARG A 74 -5.35 19.60 -15.07
CA ARG A 74 -4.05 20.10 -15.55
C ARG A 74 -2.86 19.42 -14.85
N VAL A 75 -3.00 19.07 -13.57
CA VAL A 75 -1.96 18.35 -12.83
C VAL A 75 -1.91 16.89 -13.31
N LYS A 76 -3.06 16.24 -13.47
CA LYS A 76 -3.15 14.85 -13.94
C LYS A 76 -2.69 14.66 -15.39
N GLU A 77 -2.90 15.65 -16.26
CA GLU A 77 -2.40 15.63 -17.64
C GLU A 77 -0.87 15.70 -17.70
N ARG A 78 -0.26 16.47 -16.80
CA ARG A 78 1.19 16.68 -16.77
C ARG A 78 1.96 15.64 -15.97
N PHE A 79 1.31 15.04 -14.97
CA PHE A 79 1.93 14.14 -14.02
C PHE A 79 1.08 12.87 -13.87
N ALA A 80 1.70 11.70 -14.07
CA ALA A 80 1.11 10.43 -13.69
C ALA A 80 1.15 10.32 -12.15
N LEU A 81 0.06 10.71 -11.48
CA LEU A 81 -0.07 10.68 -10.02
C LEU A 81 -1.19 9.74 -9.61
N GLU A 82 -0.87 8.72 -8.82
CA GLU A 82 -1.83 7.85 -8.14
C GLU A 82 -2.26 8.48 -6.80
N VAL A 83 -2.82 9.69 -6.85
CA VAL A 83 -3.26 10.42 -5.65
C VAL A 83 -4.66 10.99 -5.86
N SER A 84 -5.41 11.17 -4.76
CA SER A 84 -6.79 11.66 -4.83
C SER A 84 -6.88 13.13 -5.24
N ASP A 85 -7.98 13.49 -5.89
CA ASP A 85 -8.24 14.88 -6.29
C ASP A 85 -8.29 15.83 -5.10
N ASP A 86 -8.82 15.38 -3.96
CA ASP A 86 -8.80 16.15 -2.73
C ASP A 86 -7.36 16.45 -2.24
N TYR A 87 -6.46 15.49 -2.36
CA TYR A 87 -5.05 15.71 -2.07
C TYR A 87 -4.42 16.76 -3.00
N ILE A 88 -4.69 16.65 -4.32
CA ILE A 88 -4.20 17.60 -5.32
C ILE A 88 -4.73 19.01 -5.02
N LYS A 89 -6.04 19.15 -4.75
CA LYS A 89 -6.68 20.41 -4.36
C LYS A 89 -6.03 21.01 -3.11
N LYS A 90 -5.83 20.21 -2.06
CA LYS A 90 -5.15 20.65 -0.82
C LYS A 90 -3.73 21.13 -1.08
N ALA A 91 -2.97 20.41 -1.91
CA ALA A 91 -1.60 20.77 -2.28
C ALA A 91 -1.56 22.09 -3.08
N LEU A 92 -2.44 22.25 -4.06
CA LEU A 92 -2.56 23.48 -4.86
C LEU A 92 -2.93 24.69 -3.99
N VAL A 93 -3.92 24.54 -3.10
CA VAL A 93 -4.32 25.61 -2.16
C VAL A 93 -3.14 26.00 -1.25
N LYS A 94 -2.36 25.03 -0.78
CA LYS A 94 -1.14 25.30 0.01
C LYS A 94 -0.12 26.09 -0.80
N ARG A 95 0.21 25.64 -2.02
CA ARG A 95 1.16 26.33 -2.91
C ARG A 95 0.73 27.76 -3.21
N TRP A 96 -0.56 27.96 -3.48
CA TRP A 96 -1.13 29.30 -3.67
C TRP A 96 -0.95 30.19 -2.43
N ARG A 97 -1.25 29.68 -1.24
CA ARG A 97 -1.09 30.41 0.02
C ARG A 97 0.37 30.79 0.28
N ASP A 98 1.30 29.87 0.05
CA ASP A 98 2.73 30.07 0.23
C ASP A 98 3.28 31.11 -0.77
N ASN A 99 2.86 31.02 -2.04
CA ASN A 99 3.20 32.01 -3.06
C ASN A 99 2.69 33.41 -2.66
N LYS A 100 1.42 33.51 -2.26
CA LYS A 100 0.81 34.77 -1.81
C LYS A 100 1.58 35.39 -0.63
N SER A 101 2.03 34.56 0.31
CA SER A 101 2.86 35.00 1.45
C SER A 101 4.21 35.56 0.99
N THR A 102 4.89 34.85 0.07
CA THR A 102 6.16 35.28 -0.52
C THR A 102 6.01 36.60 -1.27
N LEU A 103 4.98 36.73 -2.10
CA LEU A 103 4.66 37.95 -2.84
C LEU A 103 4.43 39.14 -1.90
N LYS A 104 3.61 38.94 -0.86
CA LYS A 104 3.34 40.00 0.13
C LYS A 104 4.65 40.41 0.84
N LYS A 105 5.53 39.47 1.17
CA LYS A 105 6.82 39.76 1.82
C LYS A 105 7.79 40.54 0.92
N GLN A 106 7.85 40.22 -0.37
CA GLN A 106 8.79 40.84 -1.31
C GLN A 106 8.32 42.21 -1.80
N TYR A 107 7.04 42.30 -2.17
CA TYR A 107 6.49 43.44 -2.92
C TYR A 107 5.53 44.33 -2.10
N PHE A 108 4.97 43.83 -1.00
CA PHE A 108 4.00 44.58 -0.18
C PHE A 108 4.64 45.06 1.13
N LYS A 109 5.61 45.97 1.02
CA LYS A 109 6.23 46.63 2.18
C LYS A 109 5.39 47.84 2.63
N LYS A 110 5.51 48.23 3.91
CA LYS A 110 4.66 49.28 4.53
C LYS A 110 5.06 50.70 4.11
N ASP A 111 6.31 50.89 3.77
CA ASP A 111 6.96 52.13 3.36
C ASP A 111 6.67 52.53 1.90
N ILE A 112 6.10 51.63 1.09
CA ILE A 112 5.82 51.85 -0.33
C ILE A 112 4.39 52.39 -0.52
N SER A 113 4.24 53.42 -1.35
CA SER A 113 2.93 53.99 -1.73
C SER A 113 2.06 53.00 -2.52
N LEU A 114 0.73 53.20 -2.53
CA LEU A 114 -0.17 52.34 -3.29
C LEU A 114 0.14 52.35 -4.80
N GLU A 115 0.43 53.52 -5.35
CA GLU A 115 0.74 53.71 -6.77
C GLU A 115 2.02 52.98 -7.18
N GLU A 116 3.02 53.00 -6.32
CA GLU A 116 4.27 52.28 -6.54
C GLU A 116 4.10 50.76 -6.38
N LYS A 117 3.23 50.31 -5.46
CA LYS A 117 2.86 48.89 -5.37
C LYS A 117 2.20 48.38 -6.65
N LEU A 118 1.29 49.16 -7.25
CA LEU A 118 0.60 48.76 -8.49
C LEU A 118 1.55 48.72 -9.70
N ARG A 119 2.57 49.60 -9.73
CA ARG A 119 3.60 49.61 -10.79
C ARG A 119 4.57 48.43 -10.69
N ASN A 120 4.86 47.95 -9.47
CA ASN A 120 5.78 46.85 -9.21
C ASN A 120 5.13 45.46 -9.40
N VAL A 121 4.69 45.17 -10.63
CA VAL A 121 4.11 43.87 -11.00
C VAL A 121 5.20 42.79 -11.06
N PRO A 122 5.04 41.66 -10.35
CA PRO A 122 5.95 40.53 -10.47
C PRO A 122 5.98 39.95 -11.90
N LEU A 123 7.18 39.64 -12.42
CA LEU A 123 7.39 39.21 -13.81
C LEU A 123 6.55 37.98 -14.22
N GLU A 124 6.28 37.07 -13.28
CA GLU A 124 5.55 35.82 -13.53
C GLU A 124 4.03 35.95 -13.32
N MET A 125 3.51 37.15 -13.02
CA MET A 125 2.11 37.36 -12.69
C MET A 125 1.44 38.35 -13.63
N LEU A 126 0.21 38.04 -14.02
CA LEU A 126 -0.58 38.94 -14.86
C LEU A 126 -0.93 40.21 -14.09
N ARG A 127 -0.85 41.36 -14.78
CA ARG A 127 -1.07 42.69 -14.18
C ARG A 127 -2.41 42.77 -13.43
N TYR A 128 -3.51 42.32 -14.03
CA TYR A 128 -4.83 42.37 -13.39
C TYR A 128 -4.89 41.53 -12.10
N GLN A 129 -4.23 40.35 -12.07
CA GLN A 129 -4.17 39.50 -10.88
C GLN A 129 -3.40 40.18 -9.75
N TRP A 130 -2.34 40.92 -10.10
CA TRP A 130 -1.59 41.71 -9.12
C TRP A 130 -2.43 42.85 -8.56
N GLU A 131 -3.09 43.61 -9.42
CA GLU A 131 -3.94 44.72 -9.03
C GLU A 131 -5.05 44.26 -8.08
N ASP A 132 -5.72 43.15 -8.39
CA ASP A 132 -6.73 42.54 -7.52
C ASP A 132 -6.16 42.11 -6.17
N ALA A 133 -4.97 41.51 -6.14
CA ALA A 133 -4.30 41.13 -4.91
C ALA A 133 -3.96 42.35 -4.03
N VAL A 134 -3.43 43.42 -4.63
CA VAL A 134 -3.09 44.68 -3.95
C VAL A 134 -4.35 45.38 -3.44
N ARG A 135 -5.42 45.46 -4.25
CA ARG A 135 -6.73 46.00 -3.83
C ARG A 135 -7.28 45.21 -2.64
N PHE A 136 -7.24 43.88 -2.71
CA PHE A 136 -7.69 43.02 -1.62
C PHE A 136 -6.90 43.26 -0.32
N TRP A 137 -5.57 43.36 -0.39
CA TRP A 137 -4.75 43.57 0.81
C TRP A 137 -4.96 44.94 1.47
N ASN A 138 -5.28 45.97 0.69
CA ASN A 138 -5.62 47.31 1.23
C ASN A 138 -7.10 47.44 1.61
N SER A 139 -7.95 46.48 1.27
CA SER A 139 -9.36 46.49 1.66
C SER A 139 -9.53 46.28 3.17
N LYS A 140 -10.66 46.74 3.72
CA LYS A 140 -11.01 46.50 5.13
C LYS A 140 -11.01 45.01 5.49
N LYS A 141 -11.51 44.16 4.59
CA LYS A 141 -11.50 42.71 4.73
C LYS A 141 -10.08 42.12 4.81
N GLY A 142 -9.14 42.68 4.04
CA GLY A 142 -7.73 42.31 4.08
C GLY A 142 -7.06 42.69 5.39
N GLU A 143 -7.29 43.94 5.83
CA GLU A 143 -6.80 44.48 7.10
C GLU A 143 -7.32 43.68 8.31
N ASP A 144 -8.62 43.38 8.35
CA ASP A 144 -9.24 42.59 9.40
C ASP A 144 -8.63 41.18 9.50
N ARG A 145 -8.39 40.53 8.35
CA ARG A 145 -7.73 39.21 8.30
C ARG A 145 -6.29 39.27 8.82
N GLU A 146 -5.56 40.34 8.50
CA GLU A 146 -4.20 40.53 9.01
C GLU A 146 -4.19 40.77 10.53
N ARG A 147 -5.12 41.59 11.03
CA ARG A 147 -5.28 41.86 12.47
C ARG A 147 -5.60 40.58 13.23
N VAL A 148 -6.59 39.79 12.76
CA VAL A 148 -6.94 38.50 13.35
C VAL A 148 -5.75 37.55 13.30
N GLY A 149 -5.10 37.42 12.14
CA GLY A 149 -3.91 36.58 11.99
C GLY A 149 -2.80 36.93 12.97
N THR A 150 -2.49 38.22 13.11
CA THR A 150 -1.48 38.72 14.07
C THR A 150 -1.87 38.44 15.51
N SER A 151 -3.13 38.69 15.88
CA SER A 151 -3.65 38.40 17.22
C SER A 151 -3.60 36.90 17.53
N SER A 152 -4.01 36.05 16.59
CA SER A 152 -3.91 34.59 16.73
C SER A 152 -2.47 34.11 16.85
N ARG A 153 -1.53 34.66 16.07
CA ARG A 153 -0.10 34.33 16.19
C ARG A 153 0.48 34.74 17.54
N LYS A 154 0.08 35.88 18.09
CA LYS A 154 0.47 36.31 19.45
C LYS A 154 -0.03 35.37 20.54
N LYS A 155 -1.15 34.66 20.33
CA LYS A 155 -1.69 33.65 21.26
C LYS A 155 -0.97 32.30 21.19
N GLN A 156 -0.09 32.08 20.21
CA GLN A 156 0.72 30.86 20.15
C GLN A 156 1.82 30.95 21.21
N LYS A 157 1.60 30.28 22.35
CA LYS A 157 2.46 30.37 23.54
C LYS A 157 3.80 29.63 23.40
N PHE A 158 3.84 28.54 22.64
CA PHE A 158 5.04 27.72 22.49
C PHE A 158 5.11 27.04 21.12
N THR A 159 6.32 26.59 20.77
CA THR A 159 6.65 25.80 19.58
C THR A 159 7.50 24.60 20.00
N HIS A 160 7.38 23.48 19.30
CA HIS A 160 8.28 22.35 19.51
C HIS A 160 9.72 22.68 19.09
N THR A 161 10.69 21.96 19.65
CA THR A 161 12.13 22.11 19.47
C THR A 161 12.74 21.09 18.51
N ALA A 162 11.93 20.18 17.94
CA ALA A 162 12.35 19.15 16.99
C ALA A 162 12.92 19.70 15.67
N GLY A 163 12.72 20.99 15.37
CA GLY A 163 13.22 21.63 14.16
C GLY A 163 12.62 21.01 12.90
N SER A 164 13.46 20.62 11.94
CA SER A 164 13.03 19.94 10.71
C SER A 164 12.79 18.45 10.88
N ARG A 165 13.08 17.87 12.06
CA ARG A 165 12.80 16.47 12.33
C ARG A 165 11.31 16.30 12.57
N SER A 166 10.71 15.30 11.93
CA SER A 166 9.33 14.90 12.23
C SER A 166 9.25 14.33 13.64
N PHE A 167 8.07 14.43 14.26
CA PHE A 167 7.84 13.79 15.56
C PHE A 167 8.01 12.26 15.51
N ALA A 168 7.70 11.61 14.38
CA ALA A 168 7.98 10.19 14.17
C ALA A 168 9.50 9.89 14.24
N SER A 169 10.33 10.70 13.58
CA SER A 169 11.79 10.55 13.63
C SER A 169 12.38 10.83 15.01
N VAL A 170 11.74 11.73 15.79
CA VAL A 170 12.15 11.97 17.18
C VAL A 170 11.78 10.78 18.06
N ALA A 171 10.56 10.25 17.92
CA ALA A 171 10.10 9.07 18.64
C ALA A 171 10.99 7.86 18.35
N GLU A 172 11.21 7.53 17.07
CA GLU A 172 12.05 6.39 16.66
C GLU A 172 13.47 6.47 17.23
N ALA A 173 14.11 7.64 17.17
CA ALA A 173 15.45 7.81 17.72
C ALA A 173 15.50 7.61 19.24
N GLU A 174 14.44 7.99 19.96
CA GLU A 174 14.35 7.74 21.39
C GLU A 174 14.00 6.27 21.69
N GLU A 175 13.11 5.63 20.91
CA GLU A 175 12.80 4.19 21.04
C GLU A 175 14.04 3.32 20.86
N VAL A 176 14.91 3.66 19.89
CA VAL A 176 16.20 2.97 19.68
C VAL A 176 17.12 3.13 20.89
N LYS A 177 17.10 4.30 21.54
CA LYS A 177 17.95 4.62 22.68
C LYS A 177 17.44 3.98 23.98
N SER A 178 16.14 4.06 24.24
CA SER A 178 15.50 3.54 25.45
C SER A 178 15.15 2.06 25.36
N ARG A 179 15.12 1.49 24.14
CA ARG A 179 14.57 0.16 23.84
C ARG A 179 13.12 -0.02 24.31
N GLN A 180 12.40 1.08 24.50
CA GLN A 180 11.02 1.10 24.95
C GLN A 180 10.21 1.97 24.01
N LYS A 181 8.92 1.64 23.85
CA LYS A 181 7.99 2.46 23.06
C LYS A 181 7.84 3.84 23.70
N VAL A 182 7.91 4.88 22.87
CA VAL A 182 7.81 6.26 23.35
C VAL A 182 6.34 6.67 23.36
N GLY A 183 5.79 6.84 24.56
CA GLY A 183 4.41 7.30 24.76
C GLY A 183 4.19 8.74 24.31
N ARG A 184 2.93 9.17 24.17
CA ARG A 184 2.61 10.55 23.76
C ARG A 184 3.06 11.55 24.81
N LEU A 185 2.94 11.25 26.11
CA LEU A 185 3.41 12.18 27.15
C LEU A 185 4.93 12.38 27.07
N GLN A 186 5.68 11.30 26.87
CA GLN A 186 7.13 11.32 26.73
C GLN A 186 7.57 12.05 25.46
N LEU A 187 6.89 11.83 24.34
CA LEU A 187 7.19 12.53 23.10
C LEU A 187 6.97 14.05 23.23
N PHE A 188 5.98 14.47 24.03
CA PHE A 188 5.71 15.90 24.26
C PHE A 188 6.87 16.51 25.03
N GLU A 189 7.33 15.80 26.05
CA GLU A 189 8.47 16.20 26.86
C GLU A 189 9.74 16.38 26.02
N ILE A 190 10.10 15.38 25.21
CA ILE A 190 11.29 15.42 24.35
C ILE A 190 11.20 16.57 23.34
N THR A 191 10.02 16.77 22.74
CA THR A 191 9.82 17.75 21.68
C THR A 191 9.63 19.19 22.17
N HIS A 192 9.51 19.41 23.49
CA HIS A 192 9.33 20.74 24.07
C HIS A 192 10.41 21.10 25.11
N ARG A 193 11.46 20.28 25.22
CA ARG A 193 12.69 20.59 25.97
C ARG A 193 13.77 21.17 25.07
N LYS A 194 14.61 22.02 25.66
CA LYS A 194 15.86 22.50 25.05
C LYS A 194 16.94 21.42 25.17
N LYS A 195 18.09 21.64 24.54
CA LYS A 195 19.23 20.71 24.58
C LYS A 195 19.83 20.52 25.98
N ASP A 196 19.64 21.50 26.87
CA ASP A 196 20.05 21.45 28.27
C ASP A 196 19.05 20.69 29.17
N GLY A 197 17.94 20.19 28.59
CA GLY A 197 16.88 19.50 29.33
C GLY A 197 15.85 20.43 29.96
N SER A 198 16.05 21.76 29.98
CA SER A 198 15.07 22.70 30.51
C SER A 198 13.84 22.85 29.59
N PRO A 199 12.65 23.18 30.12
CA PRO A 199 11.49 23.47 29.28
C PRO A 199 11.74 24.69 28.40
N MET A 200 11.16 24.70 27.19
CA MET A 200 11.36 25.79 26.23
C MET A 200 10.89 27.15 26.79
N THR A 201 9.75 27.17 27.48
CA THR A 201 9.17 28.35 28.15
C THR A 201 8.60 27.95 29.52
N SER A 202 8.28 28.94 30.37
CA SER A 202 7.66 28.69 31.68
C SER A 202 6.32 27.96 31.53
N GLU A 203 5.50 28.35 30.56
CA GLU A 203 4.19 27.75 30.29
C GLU A 203 4.31 26.30 29.86
N VAL A 204 5.36 25.94 29.12
CA VAL A 204 5.65 24.53 28.78
C VAL A 204 6.00 23.75 30.04
N GLY A 205 6.77 24.34 30.97
CA GLY A 205 7.05 23.75 32.27
C GLY A 205 5.78 23.47 33.07
N GLU A 206 4.88 24.45 33.17
CA GLU A 206 3.58 24.28 33.84
C GLU A 206 2.73 23.17 33.20
N ILE A 207 2.73 23.08 31.86
CA ILE A 207 2.02 22.03 31.14
C ILE A 207 2.63 20.66 31.45
N MET A 208 3.97 20.53 31.41
CA MET A 208 4.66 19.27 31.71
C MET A 208 4.35 18.78 33.13
N GLU A 209 4.30 19.69 34.12
CA GLU A 209 3.93 19.32 35.49
C GLU A 209 2.47 18.86 35.58
N LYS A 210 1.52 19.55 34.93
CA LYS A 210 0.11 19.09 34.86
C LYS A 210 -0.04 17.72 34.20
N LEU A 211 0.74 17.46 33.15
CA LEU A 211 0.73 16.16 32.47
C LEU A 211 1.24 15.05 33.41
N LYS A 212 2.31 15.31 34.18
CA LYS A 212 2.84 14.36 35.17
C LYS A 212 1.87 14.10 36.32
N GLU A 213 1.26 15.17 36.86
CA GLU A 213 0.26 15.09 37.93
C GLU A 213 -0.93 14.24 37.50
N LYS A 214 -1.49 14.51 36.31
CA LYS A 214 -2.59 13.73 35.75
C LYS A 214 -2.19 12.28 35.48
N LYS A 215 -0.98 12.04 34.99
CA LYS A 215 -0.48 10.68 34.80
C LYS A 215 -0.45 9.90 36.11
N ALA A 216 0.06 10.50 37.20
CA ALA A 216 0.07 9.87 38.51
C ALA A 216 -1.35 9.62 39.07
N GLU A 217 -2.28 10.56 38.87
CA GLU A 217 -3.69 10.40 39.23
C GLU A 217 -4.32 9.18 38.52
N TYR A 218 -4.13 9.07 37.20
CA TYR A 218 -4.66 7.94 36.45
C TYR A 218 -3.96 6.61 36.79
N GLU A 219 -2.65 6.60 37.01
CA GLU A 219 -1.92 5.39 37.45
C GLU A 219 -2.46 4.87 38.80
N ALA A 220 -2.75 5.78 39.75
CA ALA A 220 -3.36 5.43 41.02
C ALA A 220 -4.77 4.82 40.85
N ILE A 221 -5.58 5.34 39.94
CA ILE A 221 -6.92 4.81 39.63
C ILE A 221 -6.82 3.44 38.94
N THR A 222 -5.91 3.26 37.98
CA THR A 222 -5.74 1.99 37.28
C THR A 222 -5.22 0.86 38.16
N SER A 223 -4.52 1.19 39.26
CA SER A 223 -4.16 0.21 40.29
C SER A 223 -5.40 -0.45 40.93
N SER A 224 -6.58 0.17 40.81
CA SER A 224 -7.86 -0.31 41.33
C SER A 224 -8.78 -0.99 40.28
N ASP A 225 -8.53 -0.82 38.98
CA ASP A 225 -9.42 -1.31 37.91
C ASP A 225 -8.59 -1.82 36.72
N SER A 226 -8.50 -3.15 36.57
CA SER A 226 -7.57 -3.85 35.67
C SER A 226 -7.93 -3.79 34.18
N SER A 227 -8.94 -3.02 33.80
CA SER A 227 -9.52 -3.01 32.45
C SER A 227 -9.09 -1.84 31.56
N VAL A 228 -8.29 -0.88 32.06
CA VAL A 228 -8.04 0.38 31.36
C VAL A 228 -6.78 0.33 30.48
N ASN A 229 -6.94 0.55 29.17
CA ASN A 229 -5.84 0.61 28.20
C ASN A 229 -4.99 1.89 28.39
N LEU A 230 -3.69 1.71 28.67
CA LEU A 230 -2.72 2.77 28.98
C LEU A 230 -2.57 3.84 27.88
N GLU A 231 -2.68 3.48 26.60
CA GLU A 231 -2.56 4.43 25.49
C GLU A 231 -3.80 5.33 25.36
N ASN A 232 -4.95 4.82 25.80
CA ASN A 232 -6.17 5.60 25.88
C ASN A 232 -6.09 6.64 27.02
N ILE A 233 -5.36 6.31 28.09
CA ILE A 233 -5.09 7.21 29.22
C ILE A 233 -4.20 8.38 28.77
N ASP A 234 -3.10 8.12 28.07
CA ASP A 234 -2.22 9.17 27.52
C ASP A 234 -2.99 10.17 26.62
N ASN A 235 -3.85 9.65 25.73
CA ASN A 235 -4.70 10.48 24.85
C ASN A 235 -5.70 11.33 25.65
N ARG A 236 -6.29 10.75 26.70
CA ARG A 236 -7.24 11.42 27.57
C ARG A 236 -6.55 12.52 28.38
N ILE A 237 -5.39 12.24 28.98
CA ILE A 237 -4.58 13.22 29.71
C ILE A 237 -4.20 14.39 28.81
N ILE A 238 -3.70 14.12 27.60
CA ILE A 238 -3.37 15.16 26.62
C ILE A 238 -4.60 16.01 26.29
N THR A 239 -5.76 15.39 26.09
CA THR A 239 -7.01 16.10 25.79
C THR A 239 -7.49 16.95 26.96
N GLU A 240 -7.34 16.49 28.20
CA GLU A 240 -7.70 17.24 29.40
C GLU A 240 -6.76 18.44 29.64
N VAL A 241 -5.46 18.28 29.39
CA VAL A 241 -4.46 19.33 29.66
C VAL A 241 -4.31 20.33 28.50
N LEU A 242 -4.27 19.84 27.25
CA LEU A 242 -4.06 20.67 26.05
C LEU A 242 -5.35 21.00 25.29
N GLY A 243 -6.46 20.39 25.68
CA GLY A 243 -7.73 20.48 24.97
C GLY A 243 -7.83 19.49 23.81
N PRO A 244 -9.03 19.32 23.23
CA PRO A 244 -9.26 18.39 22.12
C PRO A 244 -8.49 18.79 20.87
N GLU A 245 -7.95 17.79 20.17
CA GLU A 245 -7.35 17.97 18.85
C GLU A 245 -8.40 18.48 17.87
N ARG A 246 -8.04 19.50 17.09
CA ARG A 246 -8.93 20.09 16.08
C ARG A 246 -8.50 19.64 14.69
N TYR A 247 -9.47 19.54 13.78
CA TYR A 247 -9.25 19.14 12.39
C TYR A 247 -8.07 19.91 11.76
N GLY A 248 -7.04 19.18 11.29
CA GLY A 248 -5.82 19.74 10.70
C GLY A 248 -4.75 20.25 11.68
N ARG A 249 -4.94 20.08 13.00
CA ARG A 249 -3.92 20.31 14.04
C ARG A 249 -3.85 19.10 14.97
N GLN A 250 -2.99 18.15 14.61
CA GLN A 250 -2.57 17.11 15.55
C GLN A 250 -1.49 17.70 16.44
N TYR A 251 -1.66 17.64 17.77
CA TYR A 251 -0.64 18.16 18.69
C TYR A 251 0.64 17.35 18.54
N MET A 252 0.48 16.03 18.41
CA MET A 252 1.52 15.07 18.03
C MET A 252 0.89 13.83 17.41
N PRO A 253 1.51 13.19 16.39
CA PRO A 253 1.04 11.93 15.84
C PRO A 253 0.80 10.95 16.99
N SER A 254 -0.45 10.53 17.15
CA SER A 254 -0.72 9.28 17.85
C SER A 254 -0.27 8.19 16.91
N GLY A 255 0.95 7.69 17.10
CA GLY A 255 1.48 6.58 16.31
C GLY A 255 0.56 5.36 16.40
N THR A 256 -0.09 5.18 17.55
CA THR A 256 -0.73 3.91 17.91
C THR A 256 -2.20 3.80 17.55
N GLN A 257 -3.01 4.84 17.43
CA GLN A 257 -4.43 4.63 17.09
C GLN A 257 -4.61 4.05 15.67
N ALA A 258 -3.90 4.63 14.70
CA ALA A 258 -3.86 4.09 13.34
C ALA A 258 -3.10 2.76 13.29
N GLN A 259 -2.02 2.59 14.06
CA GLN A 259 -1.26 1.33 14.07
C GLN A 259 -1.99 0.18 14.77
N ALA A 260 -2.77 0.44 15.81
CA ALA A 260 -3.55 -0.56 16.54
C ALA A 260 -4.79 -0.98 15.74
N GLU A 261 -5.45 -0.06 15.05
CA GLU A 261 -6.48 -0.40 14.06
C GLU A 261 -5.87 -1.19 12.90
N VAL A 262 -4.72 -0.77 12.37
CA VAL A 262 -3.99 -1.52 11.33
C VAL A 262 -3.56 -2.89 11.83
N GLN A 263 -3.14 -3.03 13.09
CA GLN A 263 -2.75 -4.32 13.65
C GLN A 263 -3.97 -5.22 13.85
N ARG A 264 -5.09 -4.70 14.36
CA ARG A 264 -6.36 -5.45 14.43
C ARG A 264 -6.82 -5.92 13.05
N LEU A 265 -6.69 -5.06 12.03
CA LEU A 265 -7.00 -5.42 10.65
C LEU A 265 -6.05 -6.50 10.13
N ARG A 266 -4.76 -6.42 10.45
CA ARG A 266 -3.78 -7.48 10.12
C ARG A 266 -4.12 -8.80 10.79
N ASP A 267 -4.48 -8.77 12.07
CA ASP A 267 -4.83 -9.96 12.84
C ASP A 267 -6.13 -10.59 12.29
N GLN A 268 -7.12 -9.78 11.91
CA GLN A 268 -8.32 -10.25 11.20
C GLN A 268 -8.00 -10.86 9.84
N ILE A 269 -7.13 -10.24 9.05
CA ILE A 269 -6.69 -10.77 7.75
C ILE A 269 -5.98 -12.11 7.96
N ALA A 270 -5.08 -12.21 8.94
CA ALA A 270 -4.37 -13.44 9.26
C ALA A 270 -5.34 -14.56 9.68
N GLN A 271 -6.37 -14.22 10.46
CA GLN A 271 -7.40 -15.18 10.87
C GLN A 271 -8.27 -15.63 9.69
N MET A 272 -8.68 -14.71 8.81
CA MET A 272 -9.39 -15.09 7.58
C MET A 272 -8.53 -15.98 6.67
N GLN A 273 -7.24 -15.67 6.53
CA GLN A 273 -6.31 -16.49 5.76
C GLN A 273 -6.13 -17.88 6.36
N ALA A 274 -5.98 -17.99 7.69
CA ALA A 274 -5.89 -19.28 8.37
C ALA A 274 -7.13 -20.13 8.15
N ASN A 275 -8.33 -19.56 8.32
CA ASN A 275 -9.60 -20.26 8.06
C ASN A 275 -9.72 -20.70 6.60
N THR A 276 -9.24 -19.88 5.64
CA THR A 276 -9.27 -20.23 4.21
C THR A 276 -8.33 -21.39 3.91
N VAL A 277 -7.12 -21.38 4.48
CA VAL A 277 -6.15 -22.48 4.33
C VAL A 277 -6.69 -23.78 4.94
N GLU A 278 -7.35 -23.70 6.09
CA GLU A 278 -8.00 -24.85 6.73
C GLU A 278 -9.10 -25.44 5.84
N GLN A 279 -9.97 -24.59 5.26
CA GLN A 279 -10.98 -25.04 4.30
C GLN A 279 -10.38 -25.68 3.04
N ILE A 280 -9.28 -25.12 2.51
CA ILE A 280 -8.58 -25.70 1.36
C ILE A 280 -8.01 -27.09 1.70
N ALA A 281 -7.42 -27.25 2.89
CA ALA A 281 -6.87 -28.52 3.35
C ALA A 281 -7.96 -29.58 3.54
N GLU A 282 -9.14 -29.20 4.06
CA GLU A 282 -10.28 -30.12 4.18
C GLU A 282 -10.80 -30.59 2.81
N VAL A 283 -10.89 -29.69 1.83
CA VAL A 283 -11.31 -30.03 0.46
C VAL A 283 -10.29 -30.97 -0.18
N GLN A 284 -8.99 -30.71 0.00
CA GLN A 284 -7.92 -31.58 -0.49
C GLN A 284 -7.98 -32.99 0.11
N ARG A 285 -8.19 -33.13 1.43
CA ARG A 285 -8.39 -34.46 2.05
C ARG A 285 -9.58 -35.20 1.48
N LYS A 286 -10.74 -34.54 1.36
CA LYS A 286 -11.94 -35.17 0.79
C LYS A 286 -11.71 -35.63 -0.65
N TYR A 287 -10.95 -34.85 -1.42
CA TYR A 287 -10.60 -35.21 -2.79
C TYR A 287 -9.68 -36.45 -2.85
N GLU A 288 -8.68 -36.53 -1.98
CA GLU A 288 -7.79 -37.70 -1.87
C GLU A 288 -8.54 -38.95 -1.40
N GLU A 289 -9.42 -38.82 -0.40
CA GLU A 289 -10.28 -39.92 0.07
C GLU A 289 -11.19 -40.44 -1.06
N LEU A 290 -11.80 -39.53 -1.83
CA LEU A 290 -12.64 -39.91 -2.98
C LEU A 290 -11.81 -40.62 -4.06
N GLN A 291 -10.59 -40.14 -4.34
CA GLN A 291 -9.68 -40.81 -5.29
C GLN A 291 -9.29 -42.22 -4.81
N GLN A 292 -9.08 -42.41 -3.51
CA GLN A 292 -8.79 -43.73 -2.94
C GLN A 292 -10.00 -44.67 -3.03
N GLN A 293 -11.21 -44.18 -2.70
CA GLN A 293 -12.44 -44.97 -2.82
C GLN A 293 -12.67 -45.44 -4.25
N LEU A 294 -12.51 -44.57 -5.24
CA LEU A 294 -12.63 -44.93 -6.65
C LEU A 294 -11.61 -45.98 -7.10
N ARG A 295 -10.36 -45.92 -6.60
CA ARG A 295 -9.34 -46.92 -6.91
C ARG A 295 -9.66 -48.29 -6.30
N VAL A 296 -10.16 -48.31 -5.05
CA VAL A 296 -10.56 -49.55 -4.37
C VAL A 296 -11.75 -50.19 -5.11
N GLU A 297 -12.79 -49.41 -5.42
CA GLU A 297 -13.96 -49.92 -6.14
C GLU A 297 -13.62 -50.43 -7.55
N ALA A 298 -12.68 -49.77 -8.25
CA ALA A 298 -12.19 -50.24 -9.55
C ALA A 298 -11.48 -51.60 -9.42
N ALA A 299 -10.59 -51.76 -8.42
CA ALA A 299 -9.90 -53.03 -8.18
C ALA A 299 -10.86 -54.17 -7.79
N GLU A 300 -11.90 -53.88 -6.99
CA GLU A 300 -12.96 -54.84 -6.66
C GLU A 300 -13.76 -55.27 -7.90
N ARG A 301 -14.08 -54.33 -8.80
CA ARG A 301 -14.75 -54.67 -10.07
C ARG A 301 -13.86 -55.47 -11.02
N GLU A 302 -12.57 -55.17 -11.09
CA GLU A 302 -11.60 -55.95 -11.89
C GLU A 302 -11.46 -57.38 -11.37
N THR A 303 -11.36 -57.56 -10.05
CA THR A 303 -11.27 -58.90 -9.45
C THR A 303 -12.57 -59.69 -9.64
N ALA A 304 -13.74 -59.05 -9.50
CA ALA A 304 -15.03 -59.69 -9.72
C ALA A 304 -15.25 -60.09 -11.20
N THR A 305 -14.80 -59.26 -12.14
CA THR A 305 -14.87 -59.58 -13.57
C THR A 305 -13.93 -60.70 -13.94
N ALA A 306 -12.68 -60.69 -13.46
CA ALA A 306 -11.72 -61.77 -13.66
C ALA A 306 -12.21 -63.12 -13.09
N ALA A 307 -12.86 -63.10 -11.91
CA ALA A 307 -13.45 -64.31 -11.33
C ALA A 307 -14.56 -64.89 -12.21
N ARG A 308 -15.47 -64.04 -12.72
CA ARG A 308 -16.54 -64.48 -13.63
C ARG A 308 -15.99 -65.03 -14.96
N GLU A 309 -14.95 -64.40 -15.51
CA GLU A 309 -14.31 -64.91 -16.71
C GLU A 309 -13.62 -66.26 -16.48
N ALA A 310 -12.94 -66.44 -15.35
CA ALA A 310 -12.32 -67.71 -14.99
C ALA A 310 -13.36 -68.83 -14.84
N GLU A 311 -14.49 -68.55 -14.21
CA GLU A 311 -15.61 -69.49 -14.07
C GLU A 311 -16.21 -69.84 -15.43
N ALA A 312 -16.43 -68.86 -16.30
CA ALA A 312 -16.90 -69.09 -17.67
C ALA A 312 -15.91 -69.96 -18.48
N ARG A 313 -14.60 -69.70 -18.37
CA ARG A 313 -13.56 -70.52 -19.00
C ARG A 313 -13.55 -71.95 -18.46
N ALA A 314 -13.74 -72.13 -17.15
CA ALA A 314 -13.83 -73.45 -16.54
C ALA A 314 -15.04 -74.24 -17.06
N MET A 315 -16.21 -73.59 -17.15
CA MET A 315 -17.42 -74.21 -17.73
C MET A 315 -17.23 -74.60 -19.20
N VAL A 316 -16.61 -73.73 -20.01
CA VAL A 316 -16.31 -74.03 -21.43
C VAL A 316 -15.33 -75.21 -21.55
N ALA A 317 -14.29 -75.25 -20.72
CA ALA A 317 -13.32 -76.34 -20.71
C ALA A 317 -13.95 -77.69 -20.26
N GLU A 318 -14.93 -77.65 -19.35
CA GLU A 318 -15.68 -78.85 -18.96
C GLU A 318 -16.59 -79.34 -20.10
N GLN A 319 -17.27 -78.41 -20.79
CA GLN A 319 -18.08 -78.74 -21.96
C GLN A 319 -17.24 -79.33 -23.10
N SER A 320 -16.06 -78.77 -23.37
CA SER A 320 -15.17 -79.29 -24.42
C SER A 320 -14.70 -80.71 -24.09
N LYS A 321 -14.33 -81.00 -22.84
CA LYS A 321 -13.98 -82.37 -22.42
C LYS A 321 -15.12 -83.36 -22.65
N LYS A 322 -16.35 -82.99 -22.28
CA LYS A 322 -17.54 -83.84 -22.52
C LYS A 322 -17.76 -84.08 -24.01
N TYR A 323 -17.53 -83.08 -24.85
CA TYR A 323 -17.63 -83.20 -26.30
C TYR A 323 -16.55 -84.12 -26.88
N ASP A 324 -15.30 -83.98 -26.44
CA ASP A 324 -14.17 -84.82 -26.86
C ASP A 324 -14.39 -86.30 -26.47
N ASP A 325 -14.89 -86.56 -25.26
CA ASP A 325 -15.24 -87.92 -24.81
C ASP A 325 -16.35 -88.53 -25.67
N LEU A 326 -17.38 -87.75 -26.03
CA LEU A 326 -18.45 -88.16 -26.95
C LEU A 326 -17.90 -88.47 -28.35
N GLN A 327 -16.99 -87.65 -28.88
CA GLN A 327 -16.35 -87.93 -30.16
C GLN A 327 -15.53 -89.23 -30.12
N LEU A 328 -14.80 -89.47 -29.04
CA LEU A 328 -14.01 -90.70 -28.86
C LEU A 328 -14.91 -91.95 -28.84
N GLN A 329 -16.04 -91.90 -28.13
CA GLN A 329 -17.03 -92.98 -28.12
C GLN A 329 -17.62 -93.24 -29.51
N LEU A 330 -17.95 -92.17 -30.26
CA LEU A 330 -18.46 -92.30 -31.62
C LEU A 330 -17.44 -92.95 -32.56
N GLN A 331 -16.16 -92.58 -32.43
CA GLN A 331 -15.08 -93.15 -33.23
C GLN A 331 -14.86 -94.64 -32.92
N GLN A 332 -14.92 -95.03 -31.64
CA GLN A 332 -14.86 -96.45 -31.23
C GLN A 332 -16.01 -97.26 -31.81
N MET A 333 -17.23 -96.70 -31.80
CA MET A 333 -18.41 -97.36 -32.38
C MET A 333 -18.26 -97.54 -33.90
N MET A 334 -17.80 -96.51 -34.63
CA MET A 334 -17.52 -96.63 -36.06
C MET A 334 -16.47 -97.69 -36.37
N HIS A 335 -15.39 -97.79 -35.57
CA HIS A 335 -14.37 -98.81 -35.77
C HIS A 335 -14.91 -100.23 -35.59
N MET A 336 -15.82 -100.45 -34.62
CA MET A 336 -16.49 -101.75 -34.46
C MET A 336 -17.40 -102.10 -35.65
N PHE A 337 -18.09 -101.12 -36.22
CA PHE A 337 -18.96 -101.33 -37.39
C PHE A 337 -18.19 -101.64 -38.68
N HIS A 338 -16.94 -101.20 -38.83
CA HIS A 338 -16.11 -101.53 -39.99
C HIS A 338 -15.39 -102.89 -39.87
N GLN A 339 -15.49 -103.57 -38.72
CA GLN A 339 -14.85 -104.86 -38.44
C GLN A 339 -15.83 -106.05 -38.35
N SER A 340 -17.15 -105.81 -38.45
CA SER A 340 -18.17 -106.81 -38.80
C SER A 340 -18.44 -106.76 -40.29
#